data_AF-A0A950T5F1-F1
#
_entry.id   AF-A0A950T5F1-F1
#
_cell.length_a   1.000
_cell.length_b   1.000
_cell.length_c   1.000
_cell.angle_alpha   90.00
_cell.angle_beta   90.00
_cell.angle_gamma   90.00
#
_symmetry.space_group_name_H-M   'P 1'
#
loop_
_entity.id
_entity.type
_entity.pdbx_description
1 polymer ?
#
loop_
_entity_poly.entity_id
_entity_poly.type
_entity_poly.pdbx_seq_one_letter_code
_entity_poly.pdbx_strand_id
1 'polypeptide(L)'
;LGGGRTLAQWTAVRNQVDPNRQTIWSAEGVDMNLLSVFDSIHLFSAGYWGIQNNDMAAVDQGFRAKIDAYNSANHTNKIWAAGVLPGYNDTRVPGRTGTYIVPRNNGATYTTSWTAAMASHPQWITITTFNEWFEGAMIEPSVTYGMQYLNLTQQFTKQWHG
;
A
#
# COMPACT_ATOMS: atom_id res chain seq x y z
N LEU A 1 5.06 15.24 -4.56
CA LEU A 1 5.21 15.56 -3.12
C LEU A 1 4.21 16.64 -2.74
N GLY A 2 3.34 16.40 -1.74
CA GLY A 2 2.33 17.38 -1.32
C GLY A 2 2.91 18.56 -0.51
N GLY A 3 2.25 19.72 -0.57
CA GLY A 3 2.52 20.86 0.32
C GLY A 3 3.83 21.61 0.10
N GLY A 4 4.35 21.66 -1.14
CA GLY A 4 5.53 22.47 -1.49
C GLY A 4 6.88 21.88 -1.05
N ARG A 5 6.90 20.66 -0.50
CA ARG A 5 8.15 19.99 -0.14
C ARG A 5 8.82 19.37 -1.36
N THR A 6 10.11 19.59 -1.52
CA THR A 6 10.90 19.07 -2.65
C THR A 6 11.70 17.82 -2.27
N LEU A 7 12.15 17.06 -3.27
CA LEU A 7 13.06 15.94 -3.03
C LEU A 7 14.36 16.41 -2.37
N ALA A 8 14.88 17.58 -2.74
CA ALA A 8 16.08 18.15 -2.14
C ALA A 8 15.92 18.38 -0.62
N GLN A 9 14.74 18.82 -0.18
CA GLN A 9 14.46 18.96 1.25
C GLN A 9 14.44 17.60 1.96
N TRP A 10 13.84 16.57 1.37
CA TRP A 10 13.87 15.23 1.94
C TRP A 10 15.29 14.64 1.97
N THR A 11 16.11 14.90 0.95
CA THR A 11 17.54 14.53 0.96
C THR A 11 18.26 15.20 2.12
N ALA A 12 18.04 16.50 2.34
CA ALA A 12 18.65 17.24 3.44
C ALA A 12 18.25 16.67 4.80
N VAL A 13 16.96 16.39 5.01
CA VAL A 13 16.48 15.76 6.24
C VAL A 13 17.12 14.39 6.44
N ARG A 14 17.08 13.52 5.43
CA ARG A 14 17.65 12.16 5.54
C ARG A 14 19.15 12.20 5.82
N ASN A 15 19.89 13.13 5.23
CA ASN A 15 21.31 13.32 5.53
C ASN A 15 21.57 13.76 6.98
N GLN A 16 20.63 14.50 7.60
CA GLN A 16 20.77 14.94 8.98
C GLN A 16 20.40 13.84 9.98
N VAL A 17 19.30 13.11 9.74
CA VAL A 17 18.73 12.18 10.74
C VAL A 17 19.12 10.72 10.51
N ASP A 18 19.51 10.35 9.28
CA ASP A 18 19.98 9.02 8.91
C ASP A 18 21.17 9.11 7.92
N PRO A 19 22.29 9.76 8.32
CA PRO A 19 23.45 9.96 7.45
C PRO A 19 24.08 8.64 6.99
N ASN A 20 24.00 7.61 7.82
CA ASN A 20 24.61 6.30 7.58
C ASN A 20 23.65 5.28 6.96
N ARG A 21 22.43 5.70 6.59
CA ARG A 21 21.42 4.87 5.91
C ARG A 21 21.08 3.58 6.65
N GLN A 22 20.90 3.69 7.98
CA GLN A 22 20.61 2.56 8.86
C GLN A 22 19.11 2.29 8.98
N THR A 23 18.26 3.17 8.45
CA THR A 23 16.80 3.02 8.47
C THR A 23 16.22 2.93 7.06
N ILE A 24 15.15 2.16 6.91
CA ILE A 24 14.41 2.07 5.65
C ILE A 24 13.36 3.17 5.61
N TRP A 25 13.45 4.04 4.60
CA TRP A 25 12.51 5.12 4.38
C TRP A 25 11.54 4.72 3.26
N SER A 26 10.25 4.54 3.59
CA SER A 26 9.22 4.24 2.59
C SER A 26 8.38 5.49 2.29
N ALA A 27 8.17 5.76 1.01
CA ALA A 27 7.29 6.82 0.56
C ALA A 27 6.01 6.23 -0.04
N GLU A 28 4.89 6.89 0.23
CA GLU A 28 3.66 6.67 -0.53
C GLU A 28 3.72 7.50 -1.82
N GLY A 29 3.34 6.89 -2.94
CA GLY A 29 3.19 7.62 -4.20
C GLY A 29 3.49 6.79 -5.45
N VAL A 30 3.33 7.43 -6.61
CA VAL A 30 3.44 6.76 -7.91
C VAL A 30 4.66 7.19 -8.73
N ASP A 31 5.39 8.20 -8.26
CA ASP A 31 6.56 8.78 -8.92
C ASP A 31 7.84 8.07 -8.45
N MET A 32 8.52 7.39 -9.37
CA MET A 32 9.75 6.65 -9.06
C MET A 32 10.95 7.56 -8.76
N ASN A 33 10.88 8.86 -9.04
CA ASN A 33 11.93 9.80 -8.64
C ASN A 33 12.09 9.88 -7.11
N LEU A 34 11.05 9.52 -6.36
CA LEU A 34 11.11 9.38 -4.91
C LEU A 34 12.19 8.39 -4.46
N LEU A 35 12.48 7.35 -5.25
CA LEU A 35 13.48 6.34 -4.92
C LEU A 35 14.93 6.86 -4.89
N SER A 36 15.18 8.08 -5.39
CA SER A 36 16.46 8.77 -5.20
C SER A 36 16.74 9.11 -3.74
N VAL A 37 15.69 9.23 -2.92
CA VAL A 37 15.77 9.60 -1.50
C VAL A 37 15.22 8.50 -0.59
N PHE A 38 14.17 7.81 -1.02
CA PHE A 38 13.50 6.76 -0.26
C PHE A 38 13.96 5.38 -0.73
N ASP A 39 13.82 4.37 0.11
CA ASP A 39 14.21 2.98 -0.16
C ASP A 39 13.06 2.13 -0.67
N SER A 40 11.83 2.59 -0.46
CA SER A 40 10.61 1.85 -0.77
C SER A 40 9.54 2.78 -1.32
N ILE A 41 8.71 2.23 -2.21
CA ILE A 41 7.40 2.77 -2.53
C ILE A 41 6.32 1.82 -2.02
N HIS A 42 5.29 2.37 -1.42
CA HIS A 42 4.06 1.66 -1.06
C HIS A 42 2.80 2.38 -1.57
N LEU A 43 1.71 1.62 -1.67
CA LEU A 43 0.38 2.16 -1.96
C LEU A 43 -0.51 2.06 -0.72
N PHE A 44 -0.88 3.21 -0.14
CA PHE A 44 -1.83 3.22 0.98
C PHE A 44 -3.25 2.87 0.50
N SER A 45 -3.70 3.43 -0.64
CA SER A 45 -5.04 3.19 -1.19
C SER A 45 -5.04 2.22 -2.38
N ALA A 46 -4.77 0.93 -2.11
CA ALA A 46 -4.97 -0.16 -3.08
C ALA A 46 -6.37 -0.14 -3.72
N GLY A 47 -7.37 0.28 -2.92
CA GLY A 47 -8.75 0.48 -3.35
C GLY A 47 -8.88 1.44 -4.53
N TYR A 48 -8.28 2.63 -4.41
CA TYR A 48 -8.37 3.67 -5.42
C TYR A 48 -7.60 3.33 -6.69
N TRP A 49 -6.36 2.85 -6.55
CA TRP A 49 -5.49 2.62 -7.71
C TRP A 49 -5.91 1.39 -8.53
N GLY A 50 -6.25 0.28 -7.86
CA GLY A 50 -6.52 -0.99 -8.53
C GLY A 50 -7.97 -1.45 -8.43
N ILE A 51 -8.51 -1.57 -7.21
CA ILE A 51 -9.77 -2.29 -6.98
C ILE A 51 -10.96 -1.59 -7.64
N GLN A 52 -11.07 -0.26 -7.58
CA GLN A 52 -12.15 0.48 -8.24
C GLN A 52 -12.19 0.28 -9.75
N ASN A 53 -11.04 0.01 -10.36
CA ASN A 53 -10.88 -0.20 -11.79
C ASN A 53 -10.86 -1.69 -12.17
N ASN A 54 -11.07 -2.60 -11.19
CA ASN A 54 -10.96 -4.04 -11.36
C ASN A 54 -9.60 -4.49 -11.95
N ASP A 55 -8.52 -3.81 -11.59
CA ASP A 55 -7.21 -3.98 -12.22
C ASP A 55 -6.05 -4.09 -11.21
N MET A 56 -6.34 -4.61 -10.02
CA MET A 56 -5.36 -4.70 -8.93
C MET A 56 -4.08 -5.45 -9.35
N ALA A 57 -4.23 -6.53 -10.13
CA ALA A 57 -3.10 -7.33 -10.59
C ALA A 57 -2.16 -6.54 -11.52
N ALA A 58 -2.68 -5.83 -12.52
CA ALA A 58 -1.82 -5.06 -13.42
C ALA A 58 -1.21 -3.83 -12.72
N VAL A 59 -1.94 -3.23 -11.77
CA VAL A 59 -1.41 -2.14 -10.94
C VAL A 59 -0.19 -2.61 -10.14
N ASP A 60 -0.32 -3.68 -9.36
CA ASP A 60 0.79 -4.16 -8.53
C ASP A 60 1.96 -4.67 -9.38
N GLN A 61 1.69 -5.40 -10.46
CA GLN A 61 2.73 -5.84 -11.41
C GLN A 61 3.41 -4.65 -12.09
N GLY A 62 2.66 -3.61 -12.44
CA GLY A 62 3.18 -2.38 -13.03
C GLY A 62 4.10 -1.63 -12.07
N PHE A 63 3.76 -1.55 -10.78
CA PHE A 63 4.65 -0.96 -9.77
C PHE A 63 5.89 -1.80 -9.53
N ARG A 64 5.75 -3.13 -9.45
CA ARG A 64 6.90 -4.04 -9.39
C ARG A 64 7.85 -3.80 -10.55
N ALA A 65 7.34 -3.78 -11.79
CA ALA A 65 8.15 -3.56 -12.99
C ALA A 65 8.86 -2.19 -12.99
N LYS A 66 8.19 -1.14 -12.51
CA LYS A 66 8.80 0.20 -12.38
C LYS A 66 9.96 0.21 -11.37
N ILE A 67 9.80 -0.47 -10.23
CA ILE A 67 10.85 -0.58 -9.22
C ILE A 67 12.03 -1.41 -9.74
N ASP A 68 11.77 -2.49 -10.48
CA ASP A 68 12.83 -3.29 -11.12
C ASP A 68 13.61 -2.50 -12.16
N ALA A 69 12.91 -1.73 -12.98
CA ALA A 69 13.55 -0.84 -13.94
C ALA A 69 14.41 0.21 -13.24
N TYR A 70 13.92 0.80 -12.13
CA TYR A 70 14.69 1.75 -11.33
C TYR A 70 15.94 1.09 -10.72
N ASN A 71 15.79 -0.09 -10.13
CA ASN A 71 16.88 -0.86 -9.53
C ASN A 71 17.97 -1.19 -10.55
N SER A 72 17.56 -1.66 -11.73
CA SER A 72 18.46 -1.96 -12.84
C SER A 72 19.21 -0.71 -13.32
N ALA A 73 18.50 0.38 -13.58
CA ALA A 73 19.09 1.61 -14.12
C ALA A 73 20.04 2.33 -13.14
N ASN A 74 19.82 2.18 -11.83
CA ASN A 74 20.57 2.91 -10.80
C ASN A 74 21.51 2.01 -9.98
N HIS A 75 21.60 0.71 -10.29
CA HIS A 75 22.33 -0.29 -9.49
C HIS A 75 21.92 -0.26 -8.01
N THR A 76 20.62 -0.23 -7.74
CA THR A 76 20.05 -0.19 -6.38
C THR A 76 19.18 -1.41 -6.11
N ASN A 77 18.77 -1.59 -4.85
CA ASN A 77 17.85 -2.64 -4.42
C ASN A 77 16.69 -2.04 -3.59
N LYS A 78 15.85 -1.25 -4.24
CA LYS A 78 14.65 -0.64 -3.68
C LYS A 78 13.54 -1.66 -3.48
N ILE A 79 12.71 -1.39 -2.49
CA ILE A 79 11.67 -2.29 -1.98
C ILE A 79 10.33 -1.92 -2.59
N TRP A 80 9.69 -2.91 -3.21
CA TRP A 80 8.27 -2.89 -3.51
C TRP A 80 7.47 -3.33 -2.28
N ALA A 81 6.61 -2.44 -1.79
CA ALA A 81 5.69 -2.71 -0.69
C ALA A 81 4.23 -2.67 -1.19
N ALA A 82 3.67 -3.84 -1.50
CA ALA A 82 2.32 -3.96 -2.05
C ALA A 82 1.26 -3.69 -0.98
N GLY A 83 0.23 -2.92 -1.32
CA GLY A 83 -0.85 -2.57 -0.42
C GLY A 83 -2.05 -3.51 -0.55
N VAL A 84 -2.60 -3.99 0.56
CA VAL A 84 -3.85 -4.77 0.60
C VAL A 84 -4.93 -4.03 1.39
N LEU A 85 -6.19 -4.18 0.96
CA LEU A 85 -7.34 -3.45 1.51
C LEU A 85 -8.57 -4.38 1.50
N PRO A 86 -9.28 -4.53 2.63
CA PRO A 86 -10.45 -5.42 2.68
C PRO A 86 -11.71 -4.82 2.02
N GLY A 87 -11.77 -3.50 1.96
CA GLY A 87 -12.85 -2.67 1.42
C GLY A 87 -12.68 -1.24 1.92
N TYR A 88 -13.54 -0.34 1.45
CA TYR A 88 -13.49 1.10 1.77
C TYR A 88 -14.89 1.70 1.68
N ASN A 89 -15.23 2.61 2.58
CA ASN A 89 -16.45 3.39 2.51
C ASN A 89 -16.30 4.65 3.36
N ASP A 90 -16.04 5.78 2.72
CA ASP A 90 -15.91 7.08 3.37
C ASP A 90 -17.16 7.97 3.22
N THR A 91 -18.28 7.42 2.73
CA THR A 91 -19.54 8.16 2.55
C THR A 91 -20.12 8.71 3.86
N ARG A 92 -19.63 8.25 5.00
CA ARG A 92 -20.04 8.68 6.35
C ARG A 92 -19.05 9.63 7.00
N VAL A 93 -17.96 10.00 6.34
CA VAL A 93 -16.97 10.95 6.86
C VAL A 93 -17.56 12.37 6.80
N PRO A 94 -17.71 13.07 7.92
CA PRO A 94 -18.30 14.41 7.93
C PRO A 94 -17.53 15.39 7.05
N GLY A 95 -18.26 16.10 6.18
CA GLY A 95 -17.69 17.15 5.32
C GLY A 95 -16.82 16.65 4.16
N ARG A 96 -16.66 15.33 3.97
CA ARG A 96 -15.88 14.80 2.86
C ARG A 96 -16.68 14.83 1.56
N THR A 97 -16.04 15.32 0.50
CA THR A 97 -16.59 15.36 -0.87
C THR A 97 -15.84 14.38 -1.76
N GLY A 98 -16.47 13.86 -2.82
CA GLY A 98 -15.83 12.89 -3.71
C GLY A 98 -15.65 11.50 -3.07
N THR A 99 -16.49 11.19 -2.08
CA THR A 99 -16.51 9.90 -1.38
C THR A 99 -16.78 8.76 -2.35
N TYR A 100 -16.24 7.58 -2.05
CA TYR A 100 -16.42 6.38 -2.85
C TYR A 100 -16.54 5.14 -1.98
N ILE A 101 -17.02 4.05 -2.60
CA ILE A 101 -17.20 2.77 -1.94
C ILE A 101 -16.42 1.71 -2.71
N VAL A 102 -15.64 0.93 -1.97
CA VAL A 102 -15.11 -0.36 -2.39
C VAL A 102 -15.77 -1.42 -1.51
N PRO A 103 -16.78 -2.16 -2.04
CA PRO A 103 -17.51 -3.11 -1.22
C PRO A 103 -16.59 -4.25 -0.78
N ARG A 104 -16.83 -4.74 0.42
CA ARG A 104 -16.09 -5.86 1.03
C ARG A 104 -16.36 -7.21 0.37
N ASN A 105 -17.51 -7.35 -0.30
CA ASN A 105 -17.93 -8.55 -1.03
C ASN A 105 -17.71 -9.86 -0.26
N ASN A 106 -18.07 -9.85 1.04
CA ASN A 106 -17.85 -10.97 1.96
C ASN A 106 -16.41 -11.54 1.94
N GLY A 107 -15.41 -10.66 1.84
CA GLY A 107 -13.99 -11.02 1.81
C GLY A 107 -13.40 -11.16 0.41
N ALA A 108 -14.22 -11.25 -0.65
CA ALA A 108 -13.70 -11.42 -2.02
C ALA A 108 -12.77 -10.27 -2.43
N THR A 109 -13.10 -9.04 -2.04
CA THR A 109 -12.25 -7.87 -2.30
C THR A 109 -10.89 -8.00 -1.64
N TYR A 110 -10.85 -8.47 -0.38
CA TYR A 110 -9.58 -8.65 0.31
C TYR A 110 -8.76 -9.77 -0.33
N THR A 111 -9.41 -10.87 -0.72
CA THR A 111 -8.80 -11.97 -1.47
C THR A 111 -8.19 -11.51 -2.80
N THR A 112 -8.88 -10.65 -3.55
CA THR A 112 -8.35 -10.05 -4.78
C THR A 112 -7.11 -9.22 -4.48
N SER A 113 -7.14 -8.38 -3.45
CA SER A 113 -5.99 -7.54 -3.08
C SER A 113 -4.78 -8.38 -2.65
N TRP A 114 -4.96 -9.41 -1.83
CA TRP A 114 -3.88 -10.31 -1.40
C TRP A 114 -3.30 -11.12 -2.54
N THR A 115 -4.16 -11.69 -3.39
CA THR A 115 -3.72 -12.48 -4.55
C THR A 115 -2.89 -11.63 -5.50
N ALA A 116 -3.33 -10.41 -5.80
CA ALA A 116 -2.58 -9.48 -6.64
C ALA A 116 -1.24 -9.08 -6.00
N ALA A 117 -1.26 -8.72 -4.72
CA ALA A 117 -0.05 -8.37 -3.98
C ALA A 117 0.98 -9.51 -4.02
N MET A 118 0.60 -10.74 -3.65
CA MET A 118 1.52 -11.89 -3.69
C MET A 118 2.04 -12.18 -5.11
N ALA A 119 1.20 -12.08 -6.13
CA ALA A 119 1.60 -12.30 -7.53
C ALA A 119 2.59 -11.25 -8.06
N SER A 120 2.69 -10.09 -7.41
CA SER A 120 3.69 -9.06 -7.72
C SER A 120 5.06 -9.30 -7.06
N HIS A 121 5.22 -10.38 -6.30
CA HIS A 121 6.45 -10.74 -5.57
C HIS A 121 7.07 -9.56 -4.80
N PRO A 122 6.33 -8.90 -3.90
CA PRO A 122 6.82 -7.76 -3.16
C PRO A 122 7.77 -8.20 -2.06
N GLN A 123 8.66 -7.31 -1.65
CA GLN A 123 9.44 -7.52 -0.44
C GLN A 123 8.56 -7.37 0.80
N TRP A 124 7.62 -6.40 0.79
CA TRP A 124 6.72 -6.12 1.92
C TRP A 124 5.26 -6.09 1.48
N ILE A 125 4.34 -6.43 2.39
CA ILE A 125 2.91 -6.20 2.22
C ILE A 125 2.43 -5.29 3.35
N THR A 126 1.74 -4.20 2.99
CA THR A 126 1.11 -3.27 3.94
C THR A 126 -0.40 -3.51 3.97
N ILE A 127 -0.98 -3.59 5.17
CA ILE A 127 -2.43 -3.71 5.33
C ILE A 127 -3.02 -2.34 5.64
N THR A 128 -3.88 -1.86 4.76
CA THR A 128 -4.70 -0.67 4.98
C THR A 128 -6.09 -1.14 5.39
N THR A 129 -6.48 -1.13 6.65
CA THR A 129 -5.74 -0.75 7.88
C THR A 129 -6.13 -1.70 9.01
N PHE A 130 -5.45 -1.61 10.18
CA PHE A 130 -5.99 -2.26 11.37
C PHE A 130 -7.36 -1.68 11.74
N ASN A 131 -7.47 -0.36 11.97
CA ASN A 131 -8.64 0.27 12.59
C ASN A 131 -9.01 1.66 12.04
N GLU A 132 -8.86 1.92 10.75
CA GLU A 132 -9.40 3.16 10.14
C GLU A 132 -10.91 3.04 9.92
N TRP A 133 -11.67 3.32 10.98
CA TRP A 133 -13.12 3.17 11.03
C TRP A 133 -13.88 4.22 10.22
N PHE A 134 -13.37 5.45 10.14
CA PHE A 134 -14.03 6.52 9.38
C PHE A 134 -14.12 6.18 7.89
N GLU A 135 -13.11 5.50 7.38
CA GLU A 135 -13.05 5.06 5.98
C GLU A 135 -13.54 3.63 5.78
N GLY A 136 -14.02 2.97 6.85
CA GLY A 136 -14.52 1.60 6.78
C GLY A 136 -13.48 0.59 6.27
N ALA A 137 -12.19 0.85 6.45
CA ALA A 137 -11.06 0.06 5.91
C ALA A 137 -10.44 -0.91 6.93
N MET A 138 -10.98 -0.96 8.15
CA MET A 138 -10.49 -1.78 9.26
C MET A 138 -10.51 -3.30 9.00
N ILE A 139 -9.49 -4.01 9.49
CA ILE A 139 -9.52 -5.47 9.71
C ILE A 139 -9.80 -5.83 11.17
N GLU A 140 -9.83 -4.84 12.07
CA GLU A 140 -10.20 -4.99 13.48
C GLU A 140 -11.56 -5.70 13.62
N PRO A 141 -11.70 -6.63 14.59
CA PRO A 141 -12.96 -7.31 14.82
C PRO A 141 -14.11 -6.34 15.09
N SER A 142 -15.28 -6.67 14.57
CA SER A 142 -16.46 -5.80 14.66
C SER A 142 -17.72 -6.62 14.85
N VAL A 143 -18.81 -5.97 15.29
CA VAL A 143 -20.13 -6.62 15.36
C VAL A 143 -20.56 -7.14 13.98
N THR A 144 -20.26 -6.40 12.91
CA THR A 144 -20.68 -6.73 11.54
C THR A 144 -19.84 -7.84 10.92
N TYR A 145 -18.52 -7.87 11.16
CA TYR A 145 -17.58 -8.74 10.45
C TYR A 145 -16.94 -9.82 11.34
N GLY A 146 -17.17 -9.78 12.65
CA GLY A 146 -16.53 -10.68 13.62
C GLY A 146 -15.02 -10.72 13.41
N MET A 147 -14.44 -11.92 13.39
CA MET A 147 -13.00 -12.16 13.17
C MET A 147 -12.63 -12.35 11.69
N GLN A 148 -13.56 -12.20 10.75
CA GLN A 148 -13.39 -12.60 9.36
C GLN A 148 -12.11 -12.05 8.73
N TYR A 149 -11.84 -10.75 8.90
CA TYR A 149 -10.69 -10.10 8.27
C TYR A 149 -9.37 -10.44 8.94
N LEU A 150 -9.32 -10.62 10.26
CA LEU A 150 -8.12 -11.16 10.93
C LEU A 150 -7.83 -12.60 10.50
N ASN A 151 -8.86 -13.44 10.34
CA ASN A 151 -8.70 -14.81 9.86
C ASN A 151 -8.17 -14.85 8.42
N LEU A 152 -8.70 -14.00 7.53
CA LEU A 152 -8.19 -13.86 6.17
C LEU A 152 -6.74 -13.34 6.17
N THR A 153 -6.40 -12.34 7.00
CA THR A 153 -5.01 -11.88 7.16
C THR A 153 -4.11 -13.04 7.60
N GLN A 154 -4.51 -13.84 8.59
CA GLN A 154 -3.74 -15.01 9.02
C GLN A 154 -3.57 -16.03 7.88
N GLN A 155 -4.63 -16.30 7.12
CA GLN A 155 -4.58 -17.23 5.99
C GLN A 155 -3.59 -16.77 4.92
N PHE A 156 -3.69 -15.51 4.46
CA PHE A 156 -2.84 -15.02 3.39
C PHE A 156 -1.40 -14.77 3.83
N THR A 157 -1.16 -14.35 5.07
CA THR A 157 0.21 -14.25 5.60
C THR A 157 0.90 -15.62 5.67
N LYS A 158 0.17 -16.69 6.04
CA LYS A 158 0.67 -18.06 5.94
C LYS A 158 0.94 -18.49 4.50
N GLN A 159 0.13 -18.06 3.53
CA GLN A 159 0.36 -18.39 2.12
C GLN A 159 1.56 -17.63 1.53
N TRP A 160 1.80 -16.39 1.97
CA TRP A 160 2.90 -15.57 1.45
C TRP A 160 4.27 -15.97 2.01
N HIS A 161 4.33 -16.39 3.28
CA HIS A 161 5.58 -16.64 4.00
C HIS A 161 5.70 -18.03 4.67
N GLY A 162 4.70 -18.89 4.55
CA GLY A 162 4.74 -20.29 5.00
C GLY A 162 5.21 -21.23 3.90
#